data_AF-A0A932PI89-F1
#
_entry.id   AF-A0A932PI89-F1
#
_cell.length_a   1.000
_cell.length_b   1.000
_cell.length_c   1.000
_cell.angle_alpha   90.00
_cell.angle_beta   90.00
_cell.angle_gamma   90.00
#
_symmetry.space_group_name_H-M   'P 1'
#
loop_
_entity.id
_entity.type
_entity.pdbx_description
1 polymer ?
#
loop_
_entity_poly.entity_id
_entity_poly.type
_entity_poly.pdbx_seq_one_letter_code
_entity_poly.pdbx_strand_id
1 'polypeptide(L)' 'MKIEFECDVGEVAVDETSLRPVFEKPIVCRRCGQRSIDEVYLTELSQSQLTEATWDL' A
#
# COMPACT_ATOMS: atom_id res chain seq x y z
N MET A 1 -0.36 5.74 20.28
CA MET A 1 0.40 4.59 19.75
C MET A 1 -0.14 4.31 18.35
N LYS A 2 0.61 4.63 17.30
CA LYS A 2 0.25 4.26 15.93
C LYS A 2 0.55 2.77 15.79
N ILE A 3 -0.43 1.98 15.37
CA ILE A 3 -0.21 0.57 15.04
C ILE A 3 0.06 0.56 13.55
N GLU A 4 1.29 0.20 13.18
CA GLU A 4 1.67 0.02 11.79
C GLU A 4 0.80 -1.10 11.20
N PHE A 5 0.24 -0.82 10.04
CA PHE A 5 -0.61 -1.76 9.33
C PHE A 5 0.28 -2.80 8.64
N GLU A 6 0.64 -3.86 9.36
CA GLU A 6 1.37 -5.00 8.79
C GLU A 6 0.36 -5.97 8.15
N CYS A 7 0.25 -5.92 6.83
CA CYS A 7 -0.61 -6.82 6.04
C CYS A 7 0.22 -7.51 4.97
N ASP A 8 0.42 -8.82 5.12
CA ASP A 8 1.02 -9.67 4.09
C ASP A 8 0.02 -9.87 2.95
N VAL A 9 0.27 -9.14 1.86
CA VAL A 9 -0.53 -9.19 0.63
C VAL A 9 0.04 -10.16 -0.41
N GLY A 10 1.11 -10.90 -0.08
CA GLY A 10 1.83 -11.77 -1.01
C GLY A 10 2.52 -11.00 -2.14
N GLU A 11 2.61 -11.61 -3.31
CA GLU A 11 3.15 -10.96 -4.50
C GLU A 11 2.26 -9.79 -4.97
N VAL A 12 2.91 -8.73 -5.45
CA VAL A 12 2.24 -7.55 -6.02
C VAL A 12 2.62 -7.45 -7.49
N ALA A 13 1.63 -7.55 -8.37
CA ALA A 13 1.76 -7.31 -9.80
C ALA A 13 1.05 -6.00 -10.18
N VAL A 14 1.32 -5.49 -11.37
CA VAL A 14 0.55 -4.36 -11.94
C VAL A 14 -0.26 -4.90 -13.10
N ASP A 15 -1.57 -4.69 -13.05
CA ASP A 15 -2.44 -4.96 -14.19
C ASP A 15 -2.18 -3.91 -15.28
N GLU A 16 -1.70 -4.34 -16.44
CA GLU A 16 -1.27 -3.45 -17.52
C GLU A 16 -2.43 -2.68 -18.18
N THR A 17 -3.67 -3.14 -18.01
CA THR A 17 -4.86 -2.51 -18.62
C THR A 17 -5.40 -1.39 -17.74
N SER A 18 -5.50 -1.65 -16.45
CA SER A 18 -6.04 -0.73 -15.46
C SER A 18 -4.96 0.11 -14.77
N LEU A 19 -3.68 -0.24 -14.96
CA LEU A 19 -2.51 0.33 -14.29
C LEU A 19 -2.64 0.32 -12.76
N ARG A 20 -3.33 -0.69 -12.23
CA ARG A 20 -3.59 -0.85 -10.79
C ARG A 20 -2.79 -2.02 -10.23
N PRO A 21 -2.35 -1.94 -8.96
CA PRO A 21 -1.71 -3.06 -8.31
C PRO A 21 -2.73 -4.19 -8.07
N VAL A 22 -2.30 -5.42 -8.33
CA VAL A 22 -3.03 -6.64 -8.04
C VAL A 22 -2.23 -7.41 -7.00
N PHE A 23 -2.89 -7.74 -5.90
CA PHE A 23 -2.31 -8.43 -4.77
C PHE A 23 -2.67 -9.91 -4.81
N GLU A 24 -1.71 -10.79 -4.50
CA GLU A 24 -1.95 -12.23 -4.40
C GLU A 24 -2.96 -12.55 -3.28
N LYS A 25 -2.88 -11.82 -2.16
CA LYS A 25 -3.76 -11.97 -1.01
C LYS A 25 -4.60 -10.70 -0.79
N PRO A 26 -5.83 -10.83 -0.27
CA PRO A 26 -6.65 -9.68 0.03
C PRO A 26 -6.01 -8.80 1.11
N ILE A 27 -6.22 -7.49 1.02
CA ILE A 27 -5.80 -6.54 2.05
C ILE A 27 -6.73 -6.69 3.25
N VAL A 28 -6.23 -7.24 4.36
CA VAL A 28 -7.04 -7.53 5.55
C VAL A 28 -6.55 -6.76 6.76
N CYS A 29 -7.42 -5.89 7.30
CA CYS A 29 -7.22 -5.23 8.57
C CYS A 29 -7.88 -6.00 9.70
N ARG A 30 -7.13 -6.31 10.76
CA ARG A 30 -7.68 -6.94 11.96
C ARG A 30 -8.76 -6.09 12.67
N ARG A 31 -8.80 -4.77 12.42
CA ARG A 31 -9.79 -3.86 13.00
C ARG A 31 -10.93 -3.54 12.05
N CYS A 32 -10.64 -3.38 10.77
CA CYS A 32 -11.61 -2.93 9.77
C CYS A 32 -12.20 -4.05 8.91
N GLY A 33 -11.62 -5.25 8.96
CA GLY A 33 -11.92 -6.34 8.02
C GLY A 33 -11.14 -6.21 6.71
N GLN A 34 -11.62 -6.90 5.68
CA GLN A 34 -11.07 -6.81 4.32
C GLN A 34 -11.31 -5.42 3.73
N ARG A 35 -10.29 -4.88 3.03
CA ARG A 35 -10.32 -3.59 2.35
C ARG A 35 -9.87 -3.73 0.90
N SER A 36 -10.31 -2.82 0.05
CA SER A 36 -9.75 -2.65 -1.29
C SER A 36 -8.57 -1.67 -1.29
N ILE A 37 -7.82 -1.63 -2.40
CA ILE A 37 -6.75 -0.65 -2.59
C ILE A 37 -7.25 0.80 -2.53
N ASP A 38 -8.49 1.04 -2.98
CA ASP A 38 -9.10 2.38 -2.97
C ASP A 38 -9.51 2.81 -1.55
N GLU A 39 -9.58 1.88 -0.59
CA GLU A 39 -9.97 2.13 0.80
C GLU A 39 -8.80 2.20 1.77
N VAL A 40 -7.58 1.90 1.31
CA VAL A 40 -6.37 1.93 2.14
C VAL A 40 -5.46 3.08 1.74
N TYR A 41 -4.97 3.81 2.74
CA TYR A 41 -3.96 4.83 2.54
C TYR A 41 -2.59 4.16 2.61
N LEU A 42 -1.94 4.01 1.46
CA LEU A 42 -0.56 3.52 1.41
C LEU A 42 0.35 4.61 1.97
N THR A 43 0.91 4.38 3.15
CA THR A 43 1.78 5.35 3.85
C THR A 43 3.27 5.09 3.65
N GLU A 44 3.65 3.97 3.04
CA GLU A 44 5.04 3.75 2.67
C GLU A 44 5.36 4.60 1.44
N LEU A 45 6.14 5.66 1.69
CA LEU A 45 6.72 6.48 0.65
C LEU A 45 7.54 5.57 -0.27
N SER A 46 7.18 5.50 -1.55
CA SER A 46 8.07 4.91 -2.54
C SER A 46 9.43 5.62 -2.52
N GLN A 47 10.51 4.99 -3.00
CA GLN A 47 11.83 5.65 -3.08
C GLN A 47 11.78 7.01 -3.80
N SER A 48 10.90 7.15 -4.79
CA SER A 48 10.61 8.42 -5.46
C SER A 48 9.99 9.46 -4.52
N GLN A 49 9.04 9.07 -3.67
CA GLN A 49 8.42 9.96 -2.68
C GLN A 49 9.35 10.28 -1.51
N LEU A 50 10.26 9.37 -1.12
CA LEU A 50 11.36 9.70 -0.22
C LEU A 50 12.26 10.78 -0.83
N THR A 51 12.55 10.70 -2.13
CA THR A 51 13.42 11.68 -2.80
C THR A 51 12.80 13.09 -2.80
N GLU A 52 11.50 13.22 -3.07
CA GLU A 52 10.79 14.50 -2.95
C GLU A 52 10.71 14.99 -1.50
N ALA A 53 10.42 14.12 -0.54
CA ALA A 53 10.32 14.48 0.88
C ALA A 53 11.67 14.87 1.52
N THR A 54 12.80 14.46 0.92
CA THR A 54 14.16 14.80 1.40
C THR A 54 14.74 16.02 0.67
N TRP A 55 14.07 16.55 -0.37
CA TRP A 55 14.56 17.68 -1.16
C TRP A 55 14.34 19.06 -0.50
N ASP A 56 13.54 19.11 0.56
CA ASP A 56 13.31 20.31 1.39
C ASP A 56 14.20 20.35 2.66
N LEU A 57 15.33 19.62 2.68
CA LEU A 57 16.38 19.72 3.70
C LEU A 57 17.63 20.44 3.19
#